data_AF-A0A7W4B2V9-F1
#
_entry.id   AF-A0A7W4B2V9-F1
#
_cell.length_a   1.000
_cell.length_b   1.000
_cell.length_c   1.000
_cell.angle_alpha   90.00
_cell.angle_beta   90.00
_cell.angle_gamma   90.00
#
_symmetry.space_group_name_H-M   'P 1'
#
loop_
_entity.id
_entity.type
_entity.pdbx_description
1 polymer ?
#
loop_
_entity_poly.entity_id
_entity_poly.type
_entity_poly.pdbx_seq_one_letter_code
_entity_poly.pdbx_strand_id
1 'polypeptide(L)' 'MFSFLKPDPVKKLRKSYDAILEQAMQAQRKGDIKTYSLLTAESEQIWAKIVSLEAASK' A
#
# COMPACT_ATOMS: atom_id res chain seq x y z
N MET A 1 5.63 -13.61 28.04
CA MET A 1 6.36 -12.89 26.97
C MET A 1 5.52 -12.85 25.66
N PHE A 2 4.38 -12.15 25.65
CA PHE A 2 3.49 -12.08 24.46
C PHE A 2 2.89 -10.68 24.27
N SER A 3 3.74 -9.65 24.12
CA SER A 3 3.27 -8.30 23.76
C SER A 3 3.39 -7.98 22.26
N PHE A 4 3.73 -8.98 21.42
CA PHE A 4 4.05 -8.79 20.00
C PHE A 4 2.85 -8.84 19.02
N LEU A 5 1.62 -8.97 19.52
CA LEU A 5 0.41 -9.02 18.67
C LEU A 5 -0.41 -7.72 18.68
N LYS A 6 0.21 -6.56 18.88
CA LYS A 6 -0.48 -5.32 18.49
C LYS A 6 -0.62 -5.35 16.96
N PRO A 7 -1.83 -5.34 16.41
CA PRO A 7 -2.00 -5.30 14.97
C PRO A 7 -1.57 -3.91 14.52
N ASP A 8 -0.31 -3.76 14.07
CA ASP A 8 0.15 -2.50 13.51
C ASP A 8 -0.68 -2.22 12.24
N PRO A 9 -1.62 -1.25 12.27
CA PRO A 9 -2.47 -0.98 11.12
C PRO A 9 -1.62 -0.55 9.91
N VAL A 10 -0.47 0.06 10.19
CA VAL A 10 0.59 0.39 9.22
C VAL A 10 1.11 -0.85 8.49
N LYS A 11 1.38 -1.97 9.18
CA LYS A 11 1.87 -3.20 8.54
C LYS A 11 0.83 -3.81 7.59
N LYS A 12 -0.46 -3.72 7.94
CA LYS A 12 -1.54 -4.17 7.05
C LYS A 12 -1.61 -3.31 5.80
N LEU A 13 -1.51 -1.98 5.95
CA LEU A 13 -1.55 -1.05 4.82
C LEU A 13 -0.32 -1.18 3.91
N ARG A 14 0.87 -1.42 4.47
CA ARG A 14 2.07 -1.71 3.67
C ARG A 14 1.90 -2.95 2.80
N LYS A 15 1.34 -4.04 3.36
CA LYS A 15 1.03 -5.25 2.56
C LYS A 15 0.05 -4.98 1.43
N SER A 16 -0.98 -4.15 1.64
CA SER A 16 -1.91 -3.79 0.56
C SER A 16 -1.24 -2.91 -0.49
N TYR A 17 -0.36 -1.98 -0.08
CA TYR A 17 0.42 -1.15 -0.98
C TYR A 17 1.32 -2.01 -1.89
N ASP A 18 2.04 -2.97 -1.30
CA ASP A 18 2.90 -3.90 -2.05
C ASP A 18 2.11 -4.72 -3.08
N ALA A 19 0.92 -5.19 -2.71
CA ALA A 19 0.04 -5.94 -3.61
C ALA A 19 -0.44 -5.10 -4.79
N ILE A 20 -0.81 -3.83 -4.56
CA ILE A 20 -1.23 -2.90 -5.62
C ILE A 20 -0.07 -2.54 -6.54
N LEU A 21 1.14 -2.36 -6.00
CA LEU A 21 2.34 -2.16 -6.81
C LEU A 21 2.63 -3.37 -7.70
N GLU A 22 2.48 -4.58 -7.19
CA GLU A 22 2.66 -5.79 -7.99
C GLU A 22 1.64 -5.84 -9.14
N GLN A 23 0.38 -5.53 -8.86
CA GLN A 23 -0.67 -5.45 -9.88
C GLN A 23 -0.38 -4.34 -10.90
N ALA A 24 0.09 -3.18 -10.46
CA ALA A 24 0.47 -2.08 -11.33
C ALA A 24 1.62 -2.49 -12.26
N MET A 25 2.64 -3.16 -11.75
CA MET A 25 3.75 -3.71 -12.53
C MET A 25 3.29 -4.76 -13.54
N GLN A 26 2.31 -5.59 -13.19
CA GLN A 26 1.72 -6.54 -14.13
C GLN A 26 0.90 -5.84 -15.20
N ALA A 27 0.10 -4.82 -14.84
CA ALA A 27 -0.68 -4.01 -15.79
C ALA A 27 0.24 -3.26 -16.77
N GLN A 28 1.32 -2.66 -16.27
CA GLN A 28 2.34 -2.00 -17.09
C GLN A 28 2.98 -2.99 -18.07
N ARG A 29 3.36 -4.18 -17.61
CA ARG A 29 3.93 -5.24 -18.47
C ARG A 29 2.96 -5.74 -19.53
N LYS A 30 1.66 -5.74 -19.24
CA LYS A 30 0.61 -6.09 -20.21
C LYS A 30 0.25 -4.93 -21.16
N GLY A 31 0.81 -3.73 -20.94
CA GLY A 31 0.47 -2.53 -21.72
C GLY A 31 -0.87 -1.91 -21.35
N ASP A 32 -1.47 -2.28 -20.21
CA ASP A 32 -2.71 -1.69 -19.71
C ASP A 32 -2.41 -0.41 -18.90
N ILE A 33 -2.21 0.67 -19.65
CA ILE A 33 -1.87 1.99 -19.10
C ILE A 33 -2.99 2.53 -18.21
N LYS A 34 -4.25 2.29 -18.57
CA LYS A 34 -5.40 2.79 -17.80
C LYS A 34 -5.41 2.15 -16.41
N THR A 35 -5.30 0.84 -16.35
CA THR A 35 -5.26 0.12 -15.08
C THR A 35 -4.00 0.46 -14.28
N TYR A 36 -2.84 0.59 -14.94
CA TYR A 36 -1.62 1.05 -14.29
C TYR A 36 -1.77 2.43 -13.63
N SER A 37 -2.33 3.42 -14.34
CA SER A 37 -2.56 4.76 -13.78
C SER A 37 -3.52 4.74 -12.60
N LEU A 38 -4.59 3.94 -12.68
CA LEU A 38 -5.54 3.77 -11.57
C LEU A 38 -4.88 3.14 -10.34
N LEU A 39 -4.17 2.03 -10.53
CA LEU A 39 -3.47 1.33 -9.44
C LEU A 39 -2.37 2.18 -8.81
N THR A 40 -1.67 2.97 -9.62
CA THR A 40 -0.66 3.91 -9.13
C THR A 40 -1.30 4.98 -8.26
N ALA A 41 -2.41 5.59 -8.70
CA ALA A 41 -3.15 6.56 -7.89
C ALA A 41 -3.71 5.94 -6.59
N GLU A 42 -4.17 4.70 -6.63
CA GLU A 42 -4.62 3.97 -5.44
C GLU A 42 -3.46 3.71 -4.46
N SER A 43 -2.29 3.35 -4.98
CA SER A 43 -1.08 3.14 -4.17
C SER A 43 -0.67 4.41 -3.42
N GLU A 44 -0.75 5.58 -4.06
CA GLU A 44 -0.45 6.88 -3.44
C GLU A 44 -1.42 7.20 -2.29
N GLN A 45 -2.71 6.89 -2.45
CA GLN A 45 -3.70 7.08 -1.38
C GLN A 45 -3.40 6.19 -0.16
N ILE A 46 -2.95 4.96 -0.39
CA ILE A 46 -2.56 4.06 0.70
C ILE A 46 -1.29 4.54 1.37
N TRP A 47 -0.32 5.03 0.59
CA TRP A 47 0.90 5.62 1.13
C TRP A 47 0.61 6.84 2.02
N ALA A 48 -0.26 7.73 1.59
CA ALA A 48 -0.70 8.87 2.40
C ALA A 48 -1.33 8.42 3.74
N LYS A 49 -2.15 7.36 3.72
CA LYS A 49 -2.71 6.76 4.94
C LYS A 49 -1.61 6.19 5.84
N ILE A 50 -0.62 5.49 5.28
CA ILE A 50 0.53 4.96 6.03
C ILE A 50 1.28 6.10 6.72
N VAL A 51 1.65 7.15 5.97
CA VAL A 51 2.37 8.31 6.51
C VAL A 51 1.57 8.98 7.63
N SER A 52 0.26 9.15 7.44
CA SER A 52 -0.61 9.75 8.47
C SER A 52 -0.65 8.92 9.76
N LEU A 53 -0.67 7.60 9.66
CA LEU A 53 -0.70 6.69 10.80
C LEU A 53 0.67 6.57 11.49
N GLU A 54 1.76 6.59 10.71
CA GLU A 54 3.12 6.64 11.25
C GLU A 54 3.37 7.96 11.98
N ALA A 55 2.88 9.08 11.46
CA ALA A 55 2.93 10.38 12.12
C ALA A 55 2.09 10.44 13.40
N ALA A 56 0.89 9.84 13.39
CA ALA A 56 0.03 9.77 14.58
C ALA A 56 0.53 8.79 15.66
N SER A 57 1.39 7.84 15.29
CA SER A 57 1.99 6.86 16.21
C SER A 57 3.32 7.32 16.81
N LYS A 58 3.81 8.51 16.45
CA LYS A 58 5.07 9.10 16.91
C LYS A 58 4.82 10.10 18.03
#